data_AF-A0A2V7YV88-F1
#
_entry.id   AF-A0A2V7YV88-F1
#
_cell.length_a   1.000
_cell.length_b   1.000
_cell.length_c   1.000
_cell.angle_alpha   90.00
_cell.angle_beta   90.00
_cell.angle_gamma   90.00
#
_symmetry.space_group_name_H-M   'P 1'
#
loop_
_entity.id
_entity.type
_entity.pdbx_description
1 polymer ?
#
loop_
_entity_poly.entity_id
_entity_poly.type
_entity_poly.pdbx_seq_one_letter_code
_entity_poly.pdbx_strand_id
1 'polypeptide(L)'
;DYLDQSIKSDEELTERLGLMTLAHIGFAPAGKGKRAELVALDGQSPASEAYKALRTNLLFSTIDHELKTIVLTSAAPGEGKSRTASNLAIALAHAGQRTLLIDADFRRPSLHRIFGRIRNVGLSNLTVQDADEREAITAVEEVPNLWLMTSGPIPPNPSELLGSGRMKELIAQMLSHFTHVIFDTPPINAVTDAVILAASADGTIVVVEQGRTTFPTLRHAKQMLDRVGGHTLGVVMNKVRASGGSSYSYAYGYGNYGSKSNQGTTTVRSADPSAFQPRITHRERLARIALRLFWRLRSDLDRS
;
A
#
# COMPACT_ATOMS: atom_id res chain seq x y z
N ASP A 1 -20.72 13.20 -22.46
CA ASP A 1 -20.14 12.32 -21.42
C ASP A 1 -19.39 11.07 -21.89
N TYR A 2 -19.23 10.78 -23.18
CA TYR A 2 -18.41 9.65 -23.68
C TYR A 2 -16.87 9.85 -23.60
N LEU A 3 -16.39 10.97 -23.07
CA LEU A 3 -14.96 11.35 -23.10
C LEU A 3 -14.25 11.21 -21.75
N ASP A 4 -14.98 11.09 -20.64
CA ASP A 4 -14.36 10.96 -19.32
C ASP A 4 -13.93 9.51 -19.09
N GLN A 5 -12.63 9.27 -19.26
CA GLN A 5 -12.00 7.97 -19.03
C GLN A 5 -11.29 7.90 -17.69
N SER A 6 -11.61 8.78 -16.73
CA SER A 6 -11.06 8.72 -15.39
C SER A 6 -11.60 7.53 -14.59
N ILE A 7 -10.77 6.99 -13.70
CA ILE A 7 -11.12 5.86 -12.84
C ILE A 7 -11.97 6.36 -11.68
N LYS A 8 -13.17 5.79 -11.49
CA LYS A 8 -14.10 6.24 -10.45
C LYS A 8 -14.47 5.15 -9.45
N SER A 9 -14.47 3.88 -9.86
CA SER A 9 -14.86 2.76 -8.98
C SER A 9 -14.01 1.50 -9.14
N ASP A 10 -14.15 0.60 -8.17
CA ASP A 10 -13.47 -0.70 -8.11
C ASP A 10 -13.88 -1.63 -9.25
N GLU A 11 -15.17 -1.62 -9.59
CA GLU A 11 -15.75 -2.46 -10.62
C GLU A 11 -15.09 -2.18 -11.97
N GLU A 12 -14.92 -0.89 -12.30
CA GLU A 12 -14.29 -0.50 -13.56
C GLU A 12 -12.81 -0.93 -13.62
N LEU A 13 -12.06 -0.86 -12.51
CA LEU A 13 -10.67 -1.34 -12.44
C LEU A 13 -10.59 -2.85 -12.68
N THR A 14 -11.47 -3.59 -12.02
CA THR A 14 -11.50 -5.06 -12.10
C THR A 14 -11.91 -5.49 -13.52
N GLU A 15 -13.00 -4.95 -14.06
CA GLU A 15 -13.53 -5.33 -15.37
C GLU A 15 -12.59 -4.95 -16.52
N ARG A 16 -11.96 -3.77 -16.46
CA ARG A 16 -11.20 -3.23 -17.61
C ARG A 16 -9.73 -3.59 -17.61
N LEU A 17 -9.16 -3.87 -16.43
CA LEU A 17 -7.71 -4.09 -16.25
C LEU A 17 -7.37 -5.33 -15.43
N GLY A 18 -8.36 -6.02 -14.83
CA GLY A 18 -8.12 -7.17 -13.97
C GLY A 18 -7.36 -6.82 -12.69
N LEU A 19 -7.41 -5.54 -12.26
CA LEU A 19 -6.71 -5.06 -11.08
C LEU A 19 -7.68 -4.94 -9.91
N MET A 20 -7.27 -5.44 -8.74
CA MET A 20 -8.00 -5.26 -7.50
C MET A 20 -7.65 -3.94 -6.83
N THR A 21 -8.61 -3.32 -6.16
CA THR A 21 -8.35 -2.19 -5.26
C THR A 21 -7.94 -2.70 -3.89
N LEU A 22 -6.78 -2.25 -3.42
CA LEU A 22 -6.22 -2.61 -2.12
C LEU A 22 -6.73 -1.68 -1.01
N ALA A 23 -6.93 -0.40 -1.32
CA ALA A 23 -7.46 0.58 -0.37
C ALA A 23 -7.99 1.84 -1.05
N HIS A 24 -8.87 2.53 -0.33
CA HIS A 24 -9.37 3.87 -0.63
C HIS A 24 -8.82 4.84 0.40
N ILE A 25 -7.99 5.78 -0.04
CA ILE A 25 -7.43 6.82 0.81
C ILE A 25 -8.20 8.11 0.54
N GLY A 26 -8.93 8.58 1.56
CA GLY A 26 -9.71 9.80 1.49
C GLY A 26 -8.85 11.04 1.22
N PHE A 27 -9.46 12.04 0.60
CA PHE A 27 -8.83 13.36 0.45
C PHE A 27 -8.63 13.99 1.84
N ALA A 28 -7.40 13.99 2.32
CA ALA A 28 -6.99 14.83 3.43
C ALA A 28 -6.41 16.13 2.86
N PRO A 29 -6.96 17.30 3.19
CA PRO A 29 -6.30 18.56 2.86
C PRO A 29 -4.88 18.54 3.41
N ALA A 30 -3.94 19.13 2.68
CA ALA A 30 -2.59 19.34 3.20
C ALA A 30 -2.70 20.18 4.48
N GLY A 31 -2.61 19.52 5.63
CA GLY A 31 -2.53 20.20 6.92
C GLY A 31 -1.32 21.14 6.96
N LYS A 32 -1.36 22.14 7.83
CA LYS A 32 -0.21 23.02 8.03
C LYS A 32 0.85 22.30 8.87
N GLY A 33 2.07 22.18 8.33
CA GLY A 33 3.25 21.66 9.05
C GLY A 33 3.83 20.38 8.44
N LYS A 34 5.10 20.07 8.79
CA LYS A 34 5.88 18.94 8.26
C LYS A 34 5.22 17.56 8.44
N ARG A 35 4.28 17.42 9.39
CA ARG A 35 3.63 16.15 9.77
C ARG A 35 2.29 15.89 9.06
N ALA A 36 1.79 16.84 8.27
CA ALA A 36 0.47 16.72 7.65
C ALA A 36 0.35 15.57 6.63
N GLU A 37 1.49 15.06 6.15
CA GLU A 37 1.54 13.93 5.23
C GLU A 37 1.49 12.57 5.93
N LEU A 38 1.87 12.51 7.21
CA LEU A 38 2.02 11.28 7.99
C LEU A 38 0.80 11.04 8.91
N VAL A 39 -0.35 10.82 8.29
CA VAL A 39 -1.64 10.63 8.99
C VAL A 39 -1.72 9.34 9.80
N ALA A 40 -0.89 8.34 9.47
CA ALA A 40 -0.81 7.07 10.19
C ALA A 40 -0.01 7.16 11.49
N LEU A 41 0.73 8.27 11.75
CA LEU A 41 1.40 8.50 13.03
C LEU A 41 0.38 8.49 14.18
N ASP A 42 -0.74 9.17 13.97
CA ASP A 42 -1.88 9.06 14.86
C ASP A 42 -2.65 7.79 14.49
N GLY A 43 -2.24 6.69 15.13
CA GLY A 43 -2.77 5.34 14.94
C GLY A 43 -4.28 5.20 15.15
N GLN A 44 -5.00 6.24 15.59
CA GLN A 44 -6.44 6.22 15.87
C GLN A 44 -7.26 7.10 14.91
N SER A 45 -6.63 7.81 13.98
CA SER A 45 -7.35 8.68 13.05
C SER A 45 -8.12 7.88 11.98
N PRO A 46 -9.26 8.38 11.44
CA PRO A 46 -9.95 7.73 10.33
C PRO A 46 -9.07 7.52 9.09
N ALA A 47 -8.13 8.45 8.85
CA ALA A 47 -7.16 8.31 7.77
C ALA A 47 -6.13 7.19 8.05
N SER A 48 -5.80 6.92 9.31
CA SER A 48 -4.96 5.80 9.74
C SER A 48 -5.65 4.45 9.54
N GLU A 49 -6.96 4.35 9.76
CA GLU A 49 -7.74 3.14 9.50
C GLU A 49 -7.65 2.66 8.05
N ALA A 50 -7.65 3.59 7.08
CA ALA A 50 -7.48 3.25 5.67
C ALA A 50 -6.11 2.61 5.38
N TYR A 51 -5.04 3.04 6.06
CA TYR A 51 -3.71 2.43 5.93
C TYR A 51 -3.59 1.11 6.71
N LYS A 52 -4.30 0.95 7.82
CA LYS A 52 -4.44 -0.36 8.49
C LYS A 52 -5.16 -1.36 7.59
N ALA A 53 -6.23 -0.94 6.91
CA ALA A 53 -6.93 -1.76 5.94
C ALA A 53 -6.02 -2.14 4.76
N LEU A 54 -5.26 -1.18 4.21
CA LEU A 54 -4.27 -1.44 3.16
C LEU A 54 -3.25 -2.51 3.61
N ARG A 55 -2.66 -2.35 4.80
CA ARG A 55 -1.74 -3.33 5.38
C ARG A 55 -2.38 -4.71 5.49
N THR A 56 -3.58 -4.79 6.06
CA THR A 56 -4.30 -6.06 6.23
C THR A 56 -4.53 -6.75 4.88
N ASN A 57 -4.98 -6.01 3.87
CA ASN A 57 -5.21 -6.56 2.53
C ASN A 57 -3.91 -7.05 1.87
N LEU A 58 -2.79 -6.35 2.06
CA LEU A 58 -1.47 -6.78 1.56
C LEU A 58 -0.97 -8.08 2.21
N LEU A 59 -1.14 -8.21 3.53
CA LEU A 59 -0.74 -9.42 4.24
C LEU A 59 -1.65 -10.61 3.88
N PHE A 60 -2.93 -10.37 3.56
CA PHE A 60 -3.82 -11.42 3.05
C PHE A 60 -3.56 -11.82 1.60
N SER A 61 -3.12 -10.89 0.74
CA SER A 61 -2.84 -11.22 -0.67
C SER A 61 -1.59 -12.09 -0.85
N THR A 62 -0.84 -12.36 0.22
CA THR A 62 0.48 -12.98 0.18
C THR A 62 0.62 -14.18 1.11
N ILE A 63 -0.48 -14.86 1.41
CA ILE A 63 -0.50 -16.06 2.28
C ILE A 63 0.48 -17.15 1.79
N ASP A 64 0.63 -17.30 0.47
CA ASP A 64 1.46 -18.35 -0.14
C ASP A 64 2.89 -17.88 -0.52
N HIS A 65 3.19 -16.58 -0.37
CA HIS A 65 4.48 -15.99 -0.78
C HIS A 65 4.92 -14.90 0.20
N GLU A 66 6.16 -14.96 0.71
CA GLU A 66 6.66 -13.90 1.60
C GLU A 66 6.81 -12.56 0.85
N LEU A 67 5.98 -11.58 1.20
CA LEU A 67 6.06 -10.23 0.65
C LEU A 67 7.12 -9.40 1.38
N LYS A 68 8.38 -9.49 0.98
CA LYS A 68 9.48 -8.79 1.65
C LYS A 68 9.83 -7.46 0.99
N THR A 69 9.71 -7.35 -0.33
CA THR A 69 10.03 -6.15 -1.10
C THR A 69 8.79 -5.61 -1.80
N ILE A 70 8.49 -4.33 -1.56
CA ILE A 70 7.29 -3.67 -2.08
C ILE A 70 7.69 -2.41 -2.82
N VAL A 71 7.35 -2.33 -4.10
CA VAL A 71 7.49 -1.09 -4.89
C VAL A 71 6.19 -0.32 -4.87
N LEU A 72 6.24 0.95 -4.47
CA LEU A 72 5.14 1.89 -4.70
C LEU A 72 5.47 2.79 -5.87
N THR A 73 4.60 2.79 -6.86
CA THR A 73 4.67 3.67 -8.03
C THR A 73 3.29 4.27 -8.31
N SER A 74 3.20 5.06 -9.37
CA SER A 74 1.97 5.68 -9.82
C SER A 74 1.97 5.84 -11.33
N ALA A 75 0.81 6.05 -11.94
CA ALA A 75 0.69 6.21 -13.38
C ALA A 75 1.07 7.64 -13.83
N ALA A 76 0.94 8.63 -12.95
CA ALA A 76 1.25 10.03 -13.19
C ALA A 76 1.82 10.75 -11.93
N PRO A 77 2.55 11.87 -12.10
CA PRO A 77 3.02 12.67 -10.98
C PRO A 77 1.87 13.20 -10.11
N GLY A 78 2.08 13.25 -8.79
CA GLY A 78 1.15 13.90 -7.86
C GLY A 78 -0.01 13.02 -7.37
N GLU A 79 -0.06 11.75 -7.75
CA GLU A 79 -1.11 10.80 -7.33
C GLU A 79 -0.98 10.35 -5.86
N GLY A 80 0.11 10.74 -5.18
CA GLY A 80 0.30 10.56 -3.73
C GLY A 80 1.12 9.34 -3.32
N LYS A 81 1.86 8.72 -4.25
CA LYS A 81 2.78 7.59 -4.04
C LYS A 81 3.63 7.69 -2.76
N SER A 82 4.37 8.77 -2.57
CA SER A 82 5.30 8.96 -1.45
C SER A 82 4.58 9.06 -0.11
N ARG A 83 3.39 9.69 -0.10
CA ARG A 83 2.51 9.74 1.06
C ARG A 83 1.96 8.35 1.38
N THR A 84 1.49 7.62 0.38
CA THR A 84 0.99 6.26 0.55
C THR A 84 2.10 5.33 1.07
N ALA A 85 3.32 5.42 0.51
CA ALA A 85 4.47 4.62 0.92
C ALA A 85 4.83 4.90 2.38
N SER A 86 4.91 6.17 2.76
CA SER A 86 5.23 6.59 4.12
C SER A 86 4.22 6.07 5.15
N ASN A 87 2.92 6.21 4.87
CA ASN A 87 1.88 5.79 5.81
C ASN A 87 1.69 4.27 5.83
N LEU A 88 1.89 3.57 4.72
CA LEU A 88 1.95 2.11 4.70
C LEU A 88 3.12 1.59 5.55
N ALA A 89 4.31 2.19 5.41
CA ALA A 89 5.47 1.84 6.21
C ALA A 89 5.21 2.02 7.71
N ILE A 90 4.58 3.13 8.10
CA ILE A 90 4.15 3.36 9.48
C ILE A 90 3.14 2.31 9.95
N ALA A 91 2.15 1.97 9.13
CA ALA A 91 1.14 0.98 9.48
C ALA A 91 1.73 -0.44 9.69
N LEU A 92 2.73 -0.82 8.89
CA LEU A 92 3.49 -2.07 9.04
C LEU A 92 4.36 -2.04 10.31
N ALA A 93 5.08 -0.94 10.54
CA ALA A 93 5.91 -0.75 11.73
C ALA A 93 5.10 -0.79 13.04
N HIS A 94 3.93 -0.15 13.07
CA HIS A 94 2.97 -0.23 14.19
C HIS A 94 2.42 -1.66 14.42
N ALA A 95 2.45 -2.52 13.40
CA ALA A 95 2.13 -3.94 13.56
C ALA A 95 3.31 -4.79 14.06
N GLY A 96 4.42 -4.16 14.45
CA GLY A 96 5.63 -4.83 14.93
C GLY A 96 6.58 -5.28 13.82
N GLN A 97 6.29 -4.99 12.55
CA GLN A 97 7.14 -5.42 11.44
C GLN A 97 8.34 -4.49 11.30
N ARG A 98 9.55 -5.05 11.25
CA ARG A 98 10.78 -4.28 10.99
C ARG A 98 10.74 -3.79 9.55
N THR A 99 10.49 -2.50 9.36
CA THR A 99 10.18 -1.92 8.07
C THR A 99 11.22 -0.88 7.69
N LEU A 100 11.83 -1.02 6.52
CA LEU A 100 12.69 -0.01 5.91
C LEU A 100 11.95 0.66 4.76
N LEU A 101 11.84 1.98 4.82
CA LEU A 101 11.34 2.80 3.73
C LEU A 101 12.50 3.49 3.00
N ILE A 102 12.55 3.35 1.68
CA ILE A 102 13.63 3.85 0.83
C ILE A 102 13.09 4.83 -0.21
N ASP A 103 13.71 6.01 -0.31
CA ASP A 103 13.42 7.00 -1.37
C ASP A 103 14.23 6.64 -2.63
N ALA A 104 13.62 5.88 -3.53
CA ALA A 104 14.19 5.51 -4.83
C ALA A 104 13.70 6.42 -5.98
N ASP A 105 13.07 7.56 -5.68
CA ASP A 105 12.71 8.60 -6.64
C ASP A 105 13.83 9.65 -6.73
N PHE A 106 14.90 9.32 -7.45
CA PHE A 106 15.99 10.28 -7.72
C PHE A 106 15.56 11.49 -8.56
N ARG A 107 14.42 11.44 -9.23
CA ARG A 107 13.91 12.53 -10.07
C ARG A 107 13.31 13.63 -9.22
N ARG A 108 12.52 13.25 -8.21
CA ARG A 108 11.88 14.18 -7.27
C ARG A 108 11.86 13.60 -5.85
N PRO A 109 13.02 13.45 -5.18
CA PRO A 109 13.09 12.88 -3.84
C PRO A 109 12.19 13.66 -2.88
N SER A 110 11.49 12.96 -2.01
CA SER A 110 10.46 13.58 -1.17
C SER A 110 10.45 13.09 0.27
N LEU A 111 10.94 11.89 0.55
CA LEU A 111 10.83 11.31 1.89
C LEU A 111 11.61 12.11 2.93
N HIS A 112 12.78 12.64 2.57
CA HIS A 112 13.54 13.53 3.45
C HIS A 112 12.73 14.76 3.90
N ARG A 113 11.86 15.33 3.04
CA ARG A 113 10.97 16.43 3.42
C ARG A 113 9.81 15.96 4.29
N ILE A 114 9.21 14.82 3.94
CA ILE A 114 8.09 14.21 4.67
C ILE A 114 8.48 13.88 6.12
N PHE A 115 9.66 13.29 6.32
CA PHE A 115 10.17 12.90 7.63
C PHE A 115 11.08 13.96 8.29
N GLY A 116 11.27 15.12 7.65
CA GLY A 116 12.11 16.20 8.21
C GLY A 116 13.59 15.84 8.39
N ARG A 117 14.13 14.97 7.53
CA ARG A 117 15.53 14.51 7.53
C ARG A 117 16.39 15.25 6.50
N ILE A 118 17.71 15.18 6.67
CA ILE A 118 18.70 15.68 5.71
C ILE A 118 18.96 14.60 4.66
N ARG A 119 19.18 14.99 3.40
CA ARG A 119 19.32 14.09 2.24
C ARG A 119 20.79 13.87 1.82
N ASN A 120 21.75 14.09 2.70
CA ASN A 120 23.18 14.11 2.31
C ASN A 120 23.76 12.71 2.12
N VAL A 121 23.23 11.72 2.84
CA VAL A 121 23.65 10.31 2.78
C VAL A 121 22.40 9.44 2.59
N GLY A 122 22.46 8.49 1.67
CA GLY A 122 21.32 7.62 1.37
C GLY A 122 21.60 6.60 0.28
N LEU A 123 20.54 6.24 -0.46
CA LEU A 123 20.56 5.16 -1.44
C LEU A 123 21.68 5.30 -2.48
N SER A 124 21.88 6.49 -3.05
CA SER A 124 22.93 6.70 -4.05
C SER A 124 24.34 6.53 -3.48
N ASN A 125 24.54 6.86 -2.20
CA ASN A 125 25.83 6.67 -1.55
C ASN A 125 26.14 5.19 -1.40
N LEU A 126 25.21 4.37 -0.90
CA LEU A 126 25.45 2.93 -0.69
C LEU A 126 25.60 2.13 -1.99
N THR A 127 25.06 2.67 -3.09
CA THR A 127 25.10 2.02 -4.40
C THR A 127 26.28 2.46 -5.27
N VAL A 128 26.85 3.63 -5.02
CA VAL A 128 28.00 4.18 -5.78
C VAL A 128 29.30 4.15 -4.97
N GLN A 129 29.21 4.21 -3.65
CA GLN A 129 30.34 4.30 -2.71
C GLN A 129 30.19 3.24 -1.61
N ASP A 130 31.30 2.87 -0.97
CA ASP A 130 31.26 2.12 0.29
C ASP A 130 31.01 3.09 1.46
N ALA A 131 29.84 3.73 1.45
CA ALA A 131 29.37 4.52 2.59
C ALA A 131 28.87 3.59 3.72
N ASP A 132 28.99 4.03 4.97
CA ASP A 132 28.51 3.24 6.12
C ASP A 132 26.97 3.20 6.12
N GLU A 133 26.40 1.99 6.08
CA GLU A 133 24.96 1.75 6.17
C GLU A 133 24.34 2.43 7.40
N ARG A 134 25.08 2.50 8.51
CA ARG A 134 24.63 3.12 9.77
C ARG A 134 24.36 4.62 9.63
N GLU A 135 25.04 5.28 8.68
CA GLU A 135 24.83 6.70 8.39
C GLU A 135 23.66 6.90 7.42
N ALA A 136 23.48 5.97 6.47
CA ALA A 136 22.45 6.05 5.43
C ALA A 136 21.05 5.62 5.92
N ILE A 137 20.98 4.72 6.91
CA ILE A 137 19.74 4.14 7.43
C ILE A 137 19.47 4.69 8.83
N THR A 138 18.41 5.48 8.94
CA THR A 138 18.07 6.18 10.20
C THR A 138 16.77 5.65 10.78
N ALA A 139 16.75 5.38 12.08
CA ALA A 139 15.49 5.06 12.78
C ALA A 139 14.55 6.28 12.78
N VAL A 140 13.25 6.04 12.68
CA VAL A 140 12.23 7.08 12.86
C VAL A 140 11.81 7.08 14.33
N GLU A 141 12.26 8.06 15.10
CA GLU A 141 12.14 8.08 16.57
C GLU A 141 10.69 7.94 17.06
N GLU A 142 9.74 8.57 16.37
CA GLU A 142 8.34 8.53 16.75
C GLU A 142 7.59 7.25 16.33
N VAL A 143 8.24 6.36 15.55
CA VAL A 143 7.63 5.14 15.00
C VAL A 143 8.55 3.94 15.24
N PRO A 144 8.33 3.18 16.34
CA PRO A 144 9.08 1.96 16.60
C PRO A 144 9.01 1.02 15.39
N ASN A 145 10.12 0.34 15.11
CA ASN A 145 10.28 -0.60 13.99
C ASN A 145 10.26 0.03 12.58
N LEU A 146 10.36 1.36 12.46
CA LEU A 146 10.50 2.04 11.18
C LEU A 146 11.91 2.64 11.01
N TRP A 147 12.51 2.35 9.87
CA TRP A 147 13.75 2.97 9.40
C TRP A 147 13.53 3.66 8.06
N LEU A 148 14.30 4.71 7.83
CA LEU A 148 14.27 5.49 6.61
C LEU A 148 15.67 5.56 5.99
N MET A 149 15.72 5.30 4.69
CA MET A 149 16.86 5.61 3.83
C MET A 149 16.42 6.67 2.82
N THR A 150 17.04 7.85 2.88
CA THR A 150 16.77 8.90 1.88
C THR A 150 17.45 8.55 0.55
N SER A 151 17.17 9.31 -0.52
CA SER A 151 17.81 9.06 -1.81
C SER A 151 19.33 9.29 -1.76
N GLY A 152 19.82 10.15 -0.85
CA GLY A 152 21.16 10.73 -0.98
C GLY A 152 21.23 11.77 -2.11
N PRO A 153 22.45 12.19 -2.51
CA PRO A 153 22.68 13.06 -3.65
C PRO A 153 22.12 12.46 -4.94
N ILE A 154 21.61 13.31 -5.85
CA ILE A 154 21.06 12.81 -7.12
C ILE A 154 22.23 12.33 -7.99
N PRO A 155 22.28 11.04 -8.37
CA PRO A 155 23.33 10.50 -9.21
C PRO A 155 23.15 11.00 -10.66
N PRO A 156 24.22 11.05 -11.47
CA PRO A 156 24.11 11.43 -12.88
C PRO A 156 23.26 10.44 -13.70
N ASN A 157 23.29 9.16 -13.31
CA ASN A 157 22.68 8.03 -14.02
C ASN A 157 21.77 7.21 -13.08
N PRO A 158 20.54 7.70 -12.75
CA PRO A 158 19.69 7.06 -11.75
C PRO A 158 19.21 5.65 -12.14
N SER A 159 18.84 5.45 -13.41
CA SER A 159 18.24 4.20 -13.87
C SER A 159 19.27 3.06 -13.88
N GLU A 160 20.49 3.35 -14.32
CA GLU A 160 21.61 2.40 -14.33
C GLU A 160 22.00 1.97 -12.91
N LEU A 161 21.99 2.92 -11.97
CA LEU A 161 22.27 2.65 -10.56
C LEU A 161 21.23 1.70 -9.96
N LEU A 162 19.94 1.94 -10.19
CA LEU A 162 18.85 1.08 -9.71
C LEU A 162 18.88 -0.32 -10.34
N GLY A 163 19.36 -0.44 -11.57
CA GLY A 163 19.51 -1.73 -12.26
C GLY A 163 20.82 -2.47 -12.00
N SER A 164 21.73 -1.87 -11.22
CA SER A 164 23.08 -2.40 -11.00
C SER A 164 23.10 -3.67 -10.15
N GLY A 165 24.18 -4.46 -10.28
CA GLY A 165 24.43 -5.61 -9.41
C GLY A 165 24.56 -5.20 -7.93
N ARG A 166 25.20 -4.06 -7.68
CA ARG A 166 25.33 -3.48 -6.33
C ARG A 166 23.98 -3.18 -5.69
N MET A 167 22.99 -2.70 -6.45
CA MET A 167 21.64 -2.49 -5.92
C MET A 167 21.00 -3.83 -5.49
N LYS A 168 21.20 -4.91 -6.25
CA LYS A 168 20.69 -6.24 -5.87
C LYS A 168 21.33 -6.77 -4.59
N GLU A 169 22.64 -6.60 -4.45
CA GLU A 169 23.38 -6.95 -3.23
C GLU A 169 22.87 -6.16 -2.02
N LEU A 170 22.68 -4.85 -2.20
CA LEU A 170 22.14 -3.98 -1.17
C LEU A 170 20.74 -4.42 -0.73
N ILE A 171 19.85 -4.73 -1.68
CA ILE A 171 18.51 -5.26 -1.36
C ILE A 171 18.62 -6.54 -0.53
N ALA A 172 19.48 -7.49 -0.93
CA ALA A 172 19.67 -8.74 -0.20
C ALA A 172 20.18 -8.51 1.23
N GLN A 173 21.10 -7.56 1.43
CA GLN A 173 21.57 -7.15 2.76
C GLN A 173 20.46 -6.52 3.59
N MET A 174 19.63 -5.64 3.00
CA MET A 174 18.49 -5.07 3.73
C MET A 174 17.51 -6.17 4.16
N LEU A 175 17.29 -7.19 3.33
CA LEU A 175 16.41 -8.31 3.64
C LEU A 175 16.90 -9.23 4.77
N SER A 176 18.19 -9.22 5.14
CA SER A 176 18.64 -9.90 6.36
C SER A 176 18.30 -9.12 7.65
N HIS A 177 17.94 -7.84 7.51
CA HIS A 177 17.65 -6.96 8.64
C HIS A 177 16.20 -6.48 8.66
N PHE A 178 15.41 -6.55 7.60
CA PHE A 178 14.05 -6.02 7.61
C PHE A 178 13.07 -7.07 7.14
N THR A 179 11.90 -7.13 7.79
CA THR A 179 10.79 -7.96 7.31
C THR A 179 10.25 -7.40 5.99
N HIS A 180 10.13 -6.07 5.91
CA HIS A 180 9.66 -5.38 4.72
C HIS A 180 10.61 -4.25 4.32
N VAL A 181 10.91 -4.18 3.03
CA VAL A 181 11.63 -3.07 2.37
C VAL A 181 10.70 -2.45 1.34
N ILE A 182 10.39 -1.17 1.53
CA ILE A 182 9.43 -0.42 0.72
C ILE A 182 10.19 0.62 -0.09
N PHE A 183 10.01 0.61 -1.41
CA PHE A 183 10.60 1.58 -2.33
C PHE A 183 9.55 2.59 -2.77
N ASP A 184 9.75 3.87 -2.43
CA ASP A 184 9.05 4.98 -3.10
C ASP A 184 9.75 5.27 -4.42
N THR A 185 9.04 5.16 -5.54
CA THR A 185 9.62 5.22 -6.90
C THR A 185 8.90 6.27 -7.76
N PRO A 186 9.52 6.83 -8.81
CA PRO A 186 8.86 7.81 -9.66
C PRO A 186 7.66 7.21 -10.42
N PRO A 187 6.80 8.05 -11.01
CA PRO A 187 5.68 7.57 -11.82
C PRO A 187 6.18 6.75 -13.02
N ILE A 188 5.60 5.59 -13.24
CA ILE A 188 6.09 4.58 -14.18
C ILE A 188 6.04 5.04 -15.64
N ASN A 189 5.04 5.87 -16.00
CA ASN A 189 4.91 6.40 -17.36
C ASN A 189 5.86 7.58 -17.63
N ALA A 190 6.53 8.12 -16.61
CA ALA A 190 7.46 9.23 -16.76
C ALA A 190 8.90 8.75 -17.00
N VAL A 191 9.32 7.69 -16.30
CA VAL A 191 10.68 7.14 -16.35
C VAL A 191 10.67 5.63 -16.04
N THR A 192 11.73 4.93 -16.43
CA THR A 192 11.86 3.48 -16.27
C THR A 192 12.30 3.01 -14.88
N ASP A 193 12.72 3.93 -14.01
CA ASP A 193 13.28 3.65 -12.68
C ASP A 193 12.39 2.68 -11.84
N ALA A 194 11.07 2.91 -11.82
CA ALA A 194 10.12 2.06 -11.10
C ALA A 194 9.99 0.66 -11.70
N VAL A 195 10.06 0.54 -13.03
CA VAL A 195 9.99 -0.74 -13.75
C VAL A 195 11.17 -1.63 -13.40
N ILE A 196 12.37 -1.04 -13.31
CA ILE A 196 13.61 -1.76 -13.00
C ILE A 196 13.50 -2.42 -11.62
N LEU A 197 13.06 -1.66 -10.60
CA LEU A 197 12.87 -2.21 -9.25
C LEU A 197 11.74 -3.24 -9.20
N ALA A 198 10.62 -2.97 -9.89
CA ALA A 198 9.46 -3.85 -9.93
C ALA A 198 9.77 -5.24 -10.51
N ALA A 199 10.74 -5.35 -11.42
CA ALA A 199 11.19 -6.63 -11.99
C ALA A 199 11.83 -7.57 -10.97
N SER A 200 12.32 -7.04 -9.85
CA SER A 200 13.00 -7.80 -8.79
C SER A 200 12.30 -7.74 -7.43
N ALA A 201 11.15 -7.07 -7.35
CA ALA A 201 10.38 -6.95 -6.13
C ALA A 201 9.29 -8.02 -6.05
N ASP A 202 8.96 -8.45 -4.84
CA ASP A 202 7.93 -9.46 -4.57
C ASP A 202 6.53 -8.95 -4.96
N GLY A 203 6.33 -7.63 -4.88
CA GLY A 203 5.08 -6.99 -5.29
C GLY A 203 5.18 -5.50 -5.57
N THR A 204 4.31 -5.02 -6.44
CA THR A 204 4.17 -3.62 -6.83
C THR A 204 2.75 -3.14 -6.55
N ILE A 205 2.63 -1.98 -5.90
CA ILE A 205 1.38 -1.27 -5.66
C ILE A 205 1.36 -0.04 -6.57
N VAL A 206 0.28 0.13 -7.33
CA VAL A 206 0.08 1.32 -8.16
C VAL A 206 -0.89 2.28 -7.49
N VAL A 207 -0.45 3.50 -7.20
CA VAL A 207 -1.31 4.55 -6.65
C VAL A 207 -1.95 5.33 -7.79
N VAL A 208 -3.25 5.57 -7.71
CA VAL A 208 -4.00 6.39 -8.68
C VAL A 208 -4.82 7.45 -7.96
N GLU A 209 -5.13 8.55 -8.63
CA GLU A 209 -6.02 9.59 -8.13
C GLU A 209 -7.44 9.38 -8.68
N GLN A 210 -8.39 9.16 -7.78
CA GLN A 210 -9.79 8.94 -8.16
C GLN A 210 -10.34 10.14 -8.94
N GLY A 211 -10.99 9.88 -10.07
CA GLY A 211 -11.57 10.90 -10.95
C GLY A 211 -10.55 11.74 -11.72
N ARG A 212 -9.25 11.40 -11.66
CA ARG A 212 -8.20 12.10 -12.43
C ARG A 212 -7.36 11.14 -13.27
N THR A 213 -6.89 10.04 -12.69
CA THR A 213 -6.11 9.05 -13.44
C THR A 213 -7.02 8.36 -14.45
N THR A 214 -6.56 8.22 -15.70
CA THR A 214 -7.37 7.64 -16.76
C THR A 214 -7.03 6.17 -17.02
N PHE A 215 -8.01 5.40 -17.50
CA PHE A 215 -7.82 4.00 -17.88
C PHE A 215 -6.69 3.77 -18.89
N PRO A 216 -6.52 4.58 -19.96
CA PRO A 216 -5.36 4.43 -20.85
C PRO A 216 -4.02 4.60 -20.14
N THR A 217 -3.94 5.58 -19.23
CA THR A 217 -2.70 5.87 -18.48
C THR A 217 -2.33 4.73 -17.53
N LEU A 218 -3.32 4.19 -16.80
CA LEU A 218 -3.12 3.03 -15.94
C LEU A 218 -2.86 1.74 -16.73
N ARG A 219 -3.50 1.56 -17.89
CA ARG A 219 -3.25 0.42 -18.78
C ARG A 219 -1.81 0.39 -19.26
N HIS A 220 -1.28 1.53 -19.69
CA HIS A 220 0.11 1.63 -20.12
C HIS A 220 1.06 1.32 -18.96
N ALA A 221 0.79 1.87 -17.77
CA ALA A 221 1.54 1.55 -16.55
C ALA A 221 1.57 0.04 -16.26
N LYS A 222 0.40 -0.62 -16.28
CA LYS A 222 0.30 -2.07 -16.09
C LYS A 222 1.09 -2.84 -17.15
N GLN A 223 0.98 -2.45 -18.42
CA GLN A 223 1.73 -3.09 -19.51
C GLN A 223 3.25 -2.97 -19.33
N MET A 224 3.75 -1.85 -18.79
CA MET A 224 5.18 -1.70 -18.48
C MET A 224 5.62 -2.65 -17.36
N LEU A 225 4.81 -2.84 -16.33
CA LEU A 225 5.08 -3.81 -15.24
C LEU A 225 5.03 -5.25 -15.77
N ASP A 226 3.98 -5.60 -16.52
CA ASP A 226 3.80 -6.95 -17.06
C ASP A 226 4.99 -7.35 -17.97
N ARG A 227 5.52 -6.43 -18.77
CA ARG A 227 6.65 -6.68 -19.69
C ARG A 227 7.94 -7.09 -18.99
N VAL A 228 8.13 -6.67 -17.74
CA VAL A 228 9.32 -7.04 -16.96
C VAL A 228 9.04 -8.14 -15.94
N GLY A 229 7.86 -8.77 -16.01
CA GLY A 229 7.44 -9.79 -15.06
C GLY A 229 7.14 -9.24 -13.66
N GLY A 230 6.88 -7.94 -13.54
CA GLY A 230 6.57 -7.32 -12.25
C GLY A 230 5.21 -7.78 -11.71
N HIS A 231 5.18 -8.22 -10.45
CA HIS A 231 3.95 -8.66 -9.81
C HIS A 231 3.14 -7.46 -9.31
N THR A 232 2.08 -7.08 -10.04
CA THR A 232 1.17 -6.02 -9.58
C THR A 232 0.19 -6.58 -8.55
N LEU A 233 0.33 -6.20 -7.28
CA LEU A 233 -0.55 -6.63 -6.19
C LEU A 233 -1.94 -5.99 -6.29
N GLY A 234 -2.01 -4.78 -6.82
CA GLY A 234 -3.26 -4.04 -6.98
C GLY A 234 -3.06 -2.53 -6.95
N VAL A 235 -4.19 -1.84 -6.77
CA VAL A 235 -4.28 -0.38 -6.88
C VAL A 235 -4.68 0.25 -5.56
N VAL A 236 -4.04 1.35 -5.18
CA VAL A 236 -4.54 2.24 -4.12
C VAL A 236 -5.22 3.42 -4.78
N MET A 237 -6.53 3.57 -4.55
CA MET A 237 -7.28 4.75 -4.97
C MET A 237 -7.11 5.86 -3.95
N ASN A 238 -6.42 6.92 -4.33
CA ASN A 238 -6.10 8.05 -3.48
C ASN A 238 -6.96 9.28 -3.80
N LYS A 239 -7.03 10.21 -2.83
CA LYS A 239 -7.80 11.45 -2.88
C LYS A 239 -9.30 11.22 -3.11
N VAL A 240 -9.81 10.12 -2.56
CA VAL A 240 -11.23 9.76 -2.64
C VAL A 240 -12.05 10.85 -1.97
N ARG A 241 -12.98 11.44 -2.72
CA ARG A 241 -13.90 12.45 -2.18
C ARG A 241 -15.10 11.72 -1.59
N ALA A 242 -15.52 12.12 -0.39
CA ALA A 242 -16.78 11.64 0.16
C ALA A 242 -17.91 12.12 -0.76
N SER A 243 -18.45 11.22 -1.59
CA SER A 243 -19.65 11.53 -2.37
C SER A 243 -20.85 11.55 -1.43
N GLY A 244 -21.56 12.68 -1.35
CA GLY A 244 -22.86 12.72 -0.67
C GLY A 244 -23.80 11.71 -1.34
N GLY A 245 -24.11 10.60 -0.65
CA GLY A 245 -25.21 9.71 -1.02
C GLY A 245 -24.89 8.40 -1.75
N SER A 246 -23.69 7.83 -1.66
CA SER A 246 -23.47 6.45 -2.15
C SER A 246 -22.68 5.60 -1.15
N SER A 247 -23.13 4.35 -1.00
CA SER A 247 -22.74 3.17 -0.20
C SER A 247 -21.33 3.04 0.42
N TYR A 248 -20.35 3.86 0.02
CA TYR A 248 -18.94 3.78 0.43
C TYR A 248 -18.65 4.18 1.89
N SER A 249 -19.60 4.82 2.57
CA SER A 249 -19.48 5.17 4.00
C SER A 249 -19.69 3.97 4.94
N TYR A 250 -20.33 2.89 4.47
CA TYR A 250 -20.75 1.79 5.35
C TYR A 250 -19.64 0.81 5.75
N ALA A 251 -18.51 0.78 5.03
CA ALA A 251 -17.39 -0.12 5.38
C ALA A 251 -16.47 0.44 6.50
N TYR A 252 -16.62 1.71 6.88
CA TYR A 252 -15.73 2.40 7.83
C TYR A 252 -16.43 2.92 9.10
N GLY A 253 -17.66 2.48 9.35
CA GLY A 253 -18.51 2.96 10.46
C GLY A 253 -18.71 1.96 11.60
N TYR A 254 -17.65 1.36 12.16
CA TYR A 254 -17.74 0.56 13.41
C TYR A 254 -16.74 1.00 14.49
N GLY A 255 -16.32 2.26 14.48
CA GLY A 255 -15.37 2.82 15.46
C GLY A 255 -15.99 3.66 16.58
N ASN A 256 -17.33 3.75 16.70
CA ASN A 256 -17.97 4.76 17.57
C ASN A 256 -19.02 4.21 18.55
N TYR A 257 -18.75 3.05 19.16
CA TYR A 257 -19.41 2.64 20.41
C TYR A 257 -18.41 2.70 21.56
N GLY A 258 -18.26 3.88 22.15
CA GLY A 258 -17.38 4.02 23.31
C GLY A 258 -17.04 5.44 23.70
N SER A 259 -18.03 6.31 23.89
CA SER A 259 -18.00 7.42 24.85
C SER A 259 -19.12 8.40 24.54
N LYS A 260 -20.19 8.32 25.32
CA LYS A 260 -21.00 9.44 25.82
C LYS A 260 -22.11 8.86 26.69
N SER A 261 -21.78 8.67 27.96
CA SER A 261 -22.76 8.56 29.03
C SER A 261 -23.48 9.91 29.14
N ASN A 262 -24.74 9.97 28.72
CA ASN A 262 -25.65 10.97 29.22
C ASN A 262 -26.95 10.29 29.63
N GLN A 263 -27.36 10.55 30.86
CA GLN A 263 -28.50 9.95 31.53
C GLN A 263 -29.79 10.30 30.78
N GLY A 264 -30.62 9.30 30.54
CA GLY A 264 -31.91 9.44 29.86
C GLY A 264 -32.64 8.10 29.84
N THR A 265 -33.40 7.84 30.89
CA THR A 265 -34.21 6.63 31.12
C THR A 265 -35.26 6.48 30.01
N THR A 266 -35.10 5.49 29.13
CA THR A 266 -36.21 4.94 28.33
C THR A 266 -36.08 3.42 28.27
N THR A 267 -36.97 2.73 28.97
CA THR A 267 -37.12 1.27 28.93
C THR A 267 -37.61 0.83 27.55
N VAL A 268 -36.77 0.12 26.78
CA VAL A 268 -37.16 -0.61 25.58
C VAL A 268 -37.15 -2.10 25.88
N ARG A 269 -38.29 -2.75 25.67
CA ARG A 269 -38.51 -4.19 25.84
C ARG A 269 -37.55 -5.01 24.96
N SER A 270 -36.95 -6.04 25.52
CA SER A 270 -36.08 -7.00 24.85
C SER A 270 -36.82 -7.76 23.75
N ALA A 271 -36.32 -7.69 22.52
CA ALA A 271 -36.71 -8.58 21.43
C ALA A 271 -35.89 -9.88 21.49
N ASP A 272 -36.56 -10.98 21.17
CA ASP A 272 -36.10 -12.37 21.22
C ASP A 272 -34.90 -12.65 20.27
N PRO A 273 -33.75 -13.18 20.75
CA PRO A 273 -32.56 -13.47 19.95
C PRO A 273 -32.73 -14.59 18.90
N SER A 274 -33.86 -15.31 18.88
CA SER A 274 -34.03 -16.51 18.05
C SER A 274 -34.38 -16.28 16.57
N ALA A 275 -34.60 -15.03 16.13
CA ALA A 275 -35.19 -14.75 14.82
C ALA A 275 -34.19 -14.42 13.68
N PHE A 276 -32.87 -14.42 13.92
CA PHE A 276 -31.90 -14.03 12.89
C PHE A 276 -31.15 -15.25 12.31
N GLN A 277 -31.70 -15.83 11.24
CA GLN A 277 -30.95 -16.74 10.37
C GLN A 277 -30.49 -15.97 9.12
N PRO A 278 -29.17 -15.75 8.91
CA PRO A 278 -28.68 -15.11 7.69
C PRO A 278 -28.97 -16.00 6.48
N ARG A 279 -29.62 -15.42 5.46
CA ARG A 279 -29.84 -16.08 4.15
C ARG A 279 -28.51 -16.15 3.40
N ILE A 280 -27.87 -17.32 3.46
CA ILE A 280 -26.68 -17.67 2.69
C ILE A 280 -27.05 -17.73 1.20
N THR A 281 -26.26 -17.09 0.34
CA THR A 281 -26.47 -17.08 -1.11
C THR A 281 -26.17 -18.45 -1.73
N HIS A 282 -26.77 -18.76 -2.89
CA HIS A 282 -26.57 -20.05 -3.58
C HIS A 282 -25.09 -20.33 -3.89
N ARG A 283 -24.31 -19.28 -4.20
CA ARG A 283 -22.87 -19.35 -4.49
C ARG A 283 -22.04 -19.74 -3.25
N GLU A 284 -22.40 -19.23 -2.07
CA GLU A 284 -21.75 -19.59 -0.80
C GLU A 284 -22.06 -21.03 -0.35
N ARG A 285 -23.26 -21.55 -0.67
CA ARG A 285 -23.59 -22.97 -0.46
C ARG A 285 -22.70 -23.88 -1.31
N LEU A 286 -22.50 -23.56 -2.58
CA LEU A 286 -21.66 -24.35 -3.48
C LEU A 286 -20.18 -24.32 -3.07
N ALA A 287 -19.66 -23.15 -2.67
CA ALA A 287 -18.29 -23.02 -2.17
C ALA A 287 -18.03 -23.90 -0.93
N ARG A 288 -18.99 -23.96 0.00
CA ARG A 288 -18.88 -24.81 1.20
C ARG A 288 -18.96 -26.30 0.89
N ILE A 289 -19.75 -26.70 -0.11
CA ILE A 289 -19.83 -28.10 -0.56
C ILE A 289 -18.51 -28.51 -1.24
N ALA A 290 -17.96 -27.66 -2.10
CA ALA A 290 -16.68 -27.91 -2.77
C ALA A 290 -15.52 -28.04 -1.76
N LEU A 291 -15.45 -27.15 -0.76
CA LEU A 291 -14.44 -27.23 0.32
C LEU A 291 -14.58 -28.51 1.16
N ARG A 292 -15.81 -28.94 1.48
CA ARG A 292 -16.02 -30.19 2.23
C ARG A 292 -15.63 -31.42 1.44
N LEU A 293 -15.92 -31.45 0.13
CA LEU A 293 -15.52 -32.55 -0.75
C LEU A 293 -14.00 -32.60 -0.93
N PHE A 294 -13.36 -31.44 -1.08
CA PHE A 294 -11.90 -31.33 -1.18
C PHE A 294 -11.19 -31.88 0.07
N TRP A 295 -11.63 -31.49 1.27
CA TRP A 295 -11.05 -32.00 2.51
C TRP A 295 -11.32 -33.48 2.75
N ARG A 296 -12.47 -34.00 2.31
CA ARG A 296 -12.80 -35.43 2.42
C ARG A 296 -11.97 -36.30 1.48
N LEU A 297 -11.76 -35.84 0.24
CA LEU A 297 -10.88 -36.52 -0.72
C LEU A 297 -9.42 -36.51 -0.26
N ARG A 298 -8.98 -35.42 0.38
CA ARG A 298 -7.62 -35.33 0.94
C ARG A 298 -7.43 -36.25 2.15
N SER A 299 -8.43 -36.39 3.02
CA SER A 299 -8.34 -37.30 4.18
C SER A 299 -8.37 -38.79 3.79
N ASP A 300 -8.96 -39.13 2.64
CA ASP A 300 -8.99 -40.51 2.13
C ASP A 300 -7.67 -40.89 1.43
N LEU A 301 -6.93 -39.92 0.88
CA LEU A 301 -5.60 -40.11 0.29
C LEU A 301 -4.48 -40.26 1.33
N ASP A 302 -4.60 -39.64 2.50
CA ASP A 302 -3.62 -39.80 3.61
C ASP A 302 -3.83 -41.12 4.40
N ARG A 303 -4.80 -41.95 4.02
CA ARG A 303 -5.12 -43.24 4.67
C ARG A 303 -4.87 -44.48 3.80
N SER A 304 -4.29 -44.31 2.61
CA SER A 304 -3.91 -45.41 1.70
C SER A 304 -2.40 -45.60 1.61
#